data_AF-A0A4Z0GU72-F1
#
_entry.id   AF-A0A4Z0GU72-F1
#
_cell.length_a   1.000
_cell.length_b   1.000
_cell.length_c   1.000
_cell.angle_alpha   90.00
_cell.angle_beta   90.00
_cell.angle_gamma   90.00
#
_symmetry.space_group_name_H-M   'P 1'
#
loop_
_entity.id
_entity.type
_entity.pdbx_description
1 polymer ?
#
loop_
_entity_poly.entity_id
_entity_poly.type
_entity_poly.pdbx_seq_one_letter_code
_entity_poly.pdbx_strand_id
1 'polypeptide(L)'
;MMSRELTYEELASLMKSCTGITMDPQRLRDDPQAPLADIGLDSLGLLAIVSELEKRHGVQIDSGPEACKTPGDFVAAVNESLTVGA
;
A
#
# COMPACT_ATOMS: atom_id res chain seq x y z
N MET A 1 17.46 12.38 -8.08
CA MET A 1 16.34 11.54 -8.56
C MET A 1 16.05 10.55 -7.44
N MET A 2 15.04 10.83 -6.62
CA MET A 2 14.61 9.92 -5.56
C MET A 2 13.35 9.24 -6.07
N SER A 3 13.45 7.96 -6.43
CA SER A 3 12.32 7.17 -6.88
C SER A 3 11.27 7.16 -5.77
N ARG A 4 10.12 7.81 -6.00
CA ARG A 4 8.98 7.84 -5.06
C ARG A 4 8.14 6.57 -5.22
N GLU A 5 8.77 5.43 -5.38
CA GLU A 5 8.07 4.18 -5.61
C GLU A 5 7.72 3.55 -4.24
N LEU A 6 6.44 3.27 -4.01
CA LEU A 6 6.00 2.43 -2.91
C LEU A 6 6.57 1.04 -3.10
N THR A 7 7.29 0.58 -2.07
CA THR A 7 7.83 -0.78 -2.01
C THR A 7 7.03 -1.64 -1.04
N TYR A 8 7.13 -2.96 -1.17
CA TYR A 8 6.50 -3.90 -0.23
C TYR A 8 7.02 -3.74 1.21
N GLU A 9 8.25 -3.26 1.40
CA GLU A 9 8.83 -2.97 2.72
C GLU A 9 8.14 -1.78 3.38
N GLU A 10 7.86 -0.75 2.59
CA GLU A 10 7.12 0.42 3.04
C GLU A 10 5.66 0.04 3.33
N LEU A 11 5.02 -0.76 2.45
CA LEU A 11 3.68 -1.28 2.69
C LEU A 11 3.60 -2.10 3.99
N ALA A 12 4.54 -3.03 4.22
CA ALA A 12 4.60 -3.82 5.45
C ALA A 12 4.78 -2.94 6.70
N SER A 13 5.61 -1.89 6.60
CA SER A 13 5.81 -0.92 7.68
C SER A 13 4.54 -0.12 7.96
N LEU A 14 3.83 0.31 6.90
CA LEU A 14 2.55 1.01 7.02
C LEU A 14 1.46 0.10 7.61
N MET A 15 1.37 -1.16 7.18
CA MET A 15 0.45 -2.14 7.77
C MET A 15 0.68 -2.25 9.27
N LYS A 16 1.95 -2.36 9.69
CA LYS A 16 2.30 -2.43 11.11
C LYS A 16 1.94 -1.15 11.87
N SER A 17 2.19 0.02 11.29
CA SER A 17 1.89 1.31 11.93
C SER A 17 0.40 1.63 12.00
N CYS A 18 -0.35 1.34 10.93
CA CYS A 18 -1.76 1.69 10.80
C CYS A 18 -2.69 0.66 11.45
N THR A 19 -2.35 -0.63 11.36
CA THR A 19 -3.24 -1.73 11.79
C THR A 19 -2.67 -2.58 12.92
N GLY A 20 -1.38 -2.43 13.24
CA GLY A 20 -0.68 -3.28 14.19
C GLY A 20 -0.27 -4.64 13.62
N ILE A 21 -0.64 -4.95 12.38
CA ILE A 21 -0.33 -6.23 11.73
C ILE A 21 1.11 -6.21 11.23
N THR A 22 1.92 -7.13 11.75
CA THR A 22 3.30 -7.31 11.26
C THR A 22 3.28 -8.28 10.10
N MET A 23 3.47 -7.75 8.88
CA MET A 23 3.54 -8.56 7.67
C MET A 23 4.96 -8.63 7.14
N ASP A 24 5.35 -9.79 6.62
CA ASP A 24 6.68 -9.97 6.04
C ASP A 24 6.69 -9.43 4.59
N PRO A 25 7.59 -8.49 4.24
CA PRO A 25 7.62 -7.91 2.90
C PRO A 25 8.08 -8.90 1.83
N GLN A 26 8.82 -9.97 2.18
CA GLN A 26 9.13 -11.05 1.22
C GLN A 26 7.87 -11.85 0.91
N ARG A 27 7.01 -12.11 1.89
CA ARG A 27 5.70 -12.76 1.65
C ARG A 27 4.84 -11.96 0.69
N LEU A 28 4.76 -10.64 0.86
CA LEU A 28 4.01 -9.77 -0.06
C LEU A 28 4.61 -9.75 -1.48
N ARG A 29 5.93 -9.89 -1.59
CA ARG A 29 6.64 -9.96 -2.87
C ARG A 29 6.48 -11.33 -3.54
N ASP A 30 6.46 -12.40 -2.76
CA ASP A 30 6.31 -13.79 -3.22
C ASP A 30 4.87 -14.07 -3.66
N ASP A 31 3.88 -13.52 -2.93
CA ASP A 31 2.46 -13.63 -3.24
C ASP A 31 1.77 -12.25 -3.33
N PRO A 32 2.04 -11.48 -4.40
CA PRO A 32 1.45 -10.15 -4.58
C PRO A 32 -0.03 -10.19 -4.98
N GLN A 33 -0.54 -11.37 -5.33
CA GLN A 33 -1.94 -11.63 -5.69
C GLN A 33 -2.75 -12.13 -4.49
N ALA A 34 -2.12 -12.29 -3.32
CA ALA A 34 -2.80 -12.68 -2.10
C ALA A 34 -3.94 -11.69 -1.77
N PRO A 35 -5.10 -12.18 -1.32
CA PRO A 35 -6.15 -11.30 -0.85
C PRO A 35 -5.67 -10.50 0.37
N LEU A 36 -5.85 -9.19 0.36
CA LEU A 36 -5.54 -8.33 1.51
C LEU A 36 -6.29 -8.78 2.77
N ALA A 37 -7.51 -9.31 2.60
CA ALA A 37 -8.28 -9.88 3.70
C ALA A 37 -7.62 -11.12 4.35
N ASP A 38 -6.87 -11.92 3.59
CA ASP A 38 -6.21 -13.13 4.10
C ASP A 38 -5.04 -12.78 5.03
N ILE A 39 -4.39 -11.64 4.75
CA ILE A 39 -3.30 -11.09 5.56
C ILE A 39 -3.80 -10.18 6.69
N GLY A 40 -5.12 -10.16 6.94
CA GLY A 40 -5.77 -9.39 8.01
C GLY A 40 -5.99 -7.92 7.70
N LEU A 41 -5.79 -7.49 6.45
CA LEU A 41 -6.01 -6.11 6.05
C LEU A 41 -7.47 -5.91 5.60
N ASP A 42 -8.27 -5.33 6.50
CA ASP A 42 -9.62 -4.88 6.21
C ASP A 42 -9.65 -3.55 5.43
N SER A 43 -10.82 -3.23 4.87
CA SER A 43 -11.10 -1.98 4.17
C SER A 43 -10.69 -0.73 4.97
N LEU A 44 -10.88 -0.74 6.31
CA LEU A 44 -10.44 0.34 7.20
C LEU A 44 -8.91 0.43 7.34
N GLY A 45 -8.24 -0.73 7.40
CA GLY A 45 -6.79 -0.79 7.46
C GLY A 45 -6.15 -0.24 6.19
N LEU A 46 -6.74 -0.55 5.04
CA LEU A 46 -6.31 -0.03 3.75
C LEU A 46 -6.49 1.49 3.65
N LEU A 47 -7.63 2.02 4.10
CA LEU A 47 -7.86 3.47 4.15
C LEU A 47 -6.84 4.17 5.03
N ALA A 48 -6.52 3.61 6.20
CA ALA A 48 -5.51 4.17 7.11
C ALA A 48 -4.11 4.19 6.47
N ILE A 49 -3.75 3.14 5.71
CA ILE A 49 -2.49 3.06 4.96
C ILE A 49 -2.44 4.15 3.88
N VAL A 50 -3.50 4.28 3.07
CA VAL A 50 -3.58 5.34 2.05
C VAL A 50 -3.46 6.72 2.68
N SER A 51 -4.21 7.01 3.74
CA SER A 51 -4.16 8.32 4.40
C SER A 51 -2.77 8.67 4.95
N GLU A 52 -2.06 7.71 5.56
CA GLU A 52 -0.69 7.95 6.04
C GLU A 52 0.29 8.12 4.87
N LEU A 53 0.08 7.38 3.78
CA LEU A 53 0.90 7.46 2.58
C LEU A 53 0.73 8.80 1.87
N GLU A 54 -0.50 9.26 1.68
CA GLU A 54 -0.83 10.60 1.14
C GLU A 54 -0.15 11.69 1.96
N LYS A 55 -0.22 11.57 3.30
CA LYS A 55 0.43 12.52 4.22
C LYS A 55 1.96 12.49 4.14
N ARG A 56 2.58 11.31 4.01
CA ARG A 56 4.04 11.15 3.85
C ARG A 56 4.56 11.70 2.53
N HIS A 57 3.87 11.38 1.43
CA HIS A 57 4.30 11.74 0.09
C HIS A 57 3.80 13.14 -0.33
N GLY A 58 2.82 13.69 0.39
CA GLY A 58 2.20 14.97 0.05
C GLY A 58 1.41 14.93 -1.26
N VAL A 59 0.92 13.76 -1.65
CA VAL A 59 0.12 13.55 -2.87
C VAL A 59 -1.24 12.99 -2.50
N GLN A 60 -2.24 13.22 -3.34
CA GLN A 60 -3.51 12.53 -3.23
C GLN A 60 -3.47 11.26 -4.07
N ILE A 61 -3.87 10.14 -3.49
CA ILE A 61 -3.93 8.85 -4.18
C ILE A 61 -5.38 8.63 -4.60
N ASP A 62 -5.67 8.91 -5.87
CA ASP A 62 -7.02 8.80 -6.45
C ASP A 62 -7.46 7.35 -6.69
N SER A 63 -6.51 6.42 -6.59
CA SER A 63 -6.80 4.99 -6.69
C SER A 63 -7.66 4.57 -5.52
N GLY A 64 -8.96 4.40 -5.75
CA GLY A 64 -9.93 3.99 -4.75
C GLY A 64 -9.42 2.75 -4.02
N PRO A 65 -9.00 2.84 -2.74
CA PRO A 65 -8.42 1.71 -2.02
C PRO A 65 -9.40 0.52 -2.00
N GLU A 66 -10.69 0.80 -1.95
CA GLU A 66 -11.77 -0.17 -2.08
C GLU A 66 -11.74 -1.04 -3.35
N ALA A 67 -11.10 -0.58 -4.43
CA ALA A 67 -10.91 -1.37 -5.66
C ALA A 67 -9.71 -2.34 -5.55
N CYS A 68 -8.70 -2.01 -4.74
CA CYS A 68 -7.50 -2.80 -4.57
C CYS A 68 -7.75 -3.99 -3.64
N LYS A 69 -7.74 -5.20 -4.20
CA LYS A 69 -7.97 -6.44 -3.44
C LYS A 69 -6.69 -7.18 -3.08
N THR A 70 -5.58 -6.81 -3.72
CA THR A 70 -4.28 -7.47 -3.58
C THR A 70 -3.19 -6.43 -3.35
N PRO A 71 -2.11 -6.78 -2.63
CA PRO A 71 -1.02 -5.85 -2.36
C PRO A 71 -0.29 -5.41 -3.63
N GLY A 72 -0.20 -6.29 -4.65
CA GLY A 72 0.40 -5.94 -5.93
C GLY A 72 -0.40 -4.87 -6.70
N ASP A 73 -1.73 -5.01 -6.72
CA ASP A 73 -2.62 -4.02 -7.35
C ASP A 73 -2.54 -2.67 -6.63
N PHE A 74 -2.55 -2.70 -5.30
CA PHE A 74 -2.36 -1.50 -4.48
C PHE A 74 -1.03 -0.80 -4.75
N VAL A 75 0.08 -1.54 -4.72
CA VAL A 75 1.41 -0.99 -4.97
C VAL A 75 1.52 -0.40 -6.38
N ALA A 76 0.97 -1.08 -7.39
CA ALA A 76 0.93 -0.56 -8.75
C ALA A 76 0.14 0.76 -8.84
N ALA A 77 -1.07 0.79 -8.29
CA ALA A 77 -1.97 1.95 -8.36
C ALA A 77 -1.38 3.19 -7.64
N VAL A 78 -0.73 2.96 -6.49
CA VAL A 78 0.03 3.98 -5.77
C VAL A 78 1.21 4.49 -6.60
N ASN A 79 2.01 3.57 -7.18
CA ASN A 79 3.17 3.92 -7.97
C ASN A 79 2.79 4.71 -9.23
N GLU A 80 1.67 4.38 -9.86
CA GLU A 80 1.10 5.17 -10.96
C GLU A 80 0.77 6.59 -10.50
N SER A 81 0.09 6.74 -9.35
CA SER A 81 -0.25 8.05 -8.78
C SER A 81 1.00 8.89 -8.44
N LEU A 82 2.04 8.25 -7.89
CA LEU A 82 3.31 8.90 -7.55
C LEU A 82 4.14 9.28 -8.78
N THR A 83 4.01 8.52 -9.88
CA THR A 83 4.67 8.80 -11.16
C THR A 83 3.97 9.90 -11.94
N VAL A 84 2.64 9.92 -11.94
CA VAL A 84 1.83 10.92 -12.66
C VAL A 84 1.87 12.29 -11.98
N GLY A 85 2.10 12.34 -10.66
CA GLY A 85 2.25 13.59 -9.90
C GLY A 85 3.62 14.27 -9.97
N ALA A 86 4.50 13.88 -10.91
CA ALA A 86 5.86 14.40 -11.09
C ALA A 86 5.97 15.48 -12.18
#